data_AF-A0A7J6GGH1-F1
#
_entry.id   AF-A0A7J6GGH1-F1
#
_cell.length_a   1.000
_cell.length_b   1.000
_cell.length_c   1.000
_cell.angle_alpha   90.00
_cell.angle_beta   90.00
_cell.angle_gamma   90.00
#
_symmetry.space_group_name_H-M   'P 1'
#
loop_
_entity.id
_entity.type
_entity.pdbx_description
1 polymer ?
#
loop_
_entity_poly.entity_id
_entity_poly.type
_entity_poly.pdbx_seq_one_letter_code
_entity_poly.pdbx_strand_id
1 'polypeptide(L)'
;MGASTASPNVTNEDTKVADELSHLQLLSSIIPRKEKERISLIHHYHHAIRGFSAMLTDNEASLLSGHSDVVSVIEDEIVEPQTTRSWDFLEEGMQSKWGLAKHVTSNMIIGVIDSGM
;
A
#
# COMPACT_ATOMS: atom_id res chain seq x y z
N MET A 1 14.06 8.92 -45.51
CA MET A 1 13.73 9.84 -44.40
C MET A 1 13.05 9.02 -43.32
N GLY A 2 13.81 8.53 -42.34
CA GLY A 2 13.26 7.82 -41.18
C GLY A 2 13.37 8.75 -39.98
N ALA A 3 12.23 9.23 -39.47
CA ALA A 3 12.19 10.00 -38.24
C ALA A 3 12.34 9.02 -37.06
N SER A 4 13.54 8.95 -36.49
CA SER A 4 13.76 8.36 -35.18
C SER A 4 13.13 9.29 -34.16
N THR A 5 11.89 8.99 -33.75
CA THR A 5 11.26 9.68 -32.61
C THR A 5 12.02 9.27 -31.35
N ALA A 6 12.87 10.17 -30.85
CA ALA A 6 13.51 10.01 -29.56
C ALA A 6 12.41 9.88 -28.50
N SER A 7 12.35 8.73 -27.84
CA SER A 7 11.51 8.56 -26.65
C SER A 7 11.90 9.64 -25.64
N PRO A 8 10.92 10.34 -25.03
CA PRO A 8 11.24 11.34 -24.02
C PRO A 8 11.94 10.64 -22.86
N ASN A 9 13.07 11.19 -22.43
CA ASN A 9 13.82 10.71 -21.29
C ASN A 9 13.04 11.09 -20.02
N VAL A 10 12.00 10.32 -19.70
CA VAL A 10 11.17 10.53 -18.50
C VAL A 10 12.00 10.11 -17.30
N THR A 11 12.25 11.04 -16.37
CA THR A 11 13.00 10.75 -15.15
C THR A 11 12.07 10.21 -14.07
N ASN A 12 12.61 9.48 -13.10
CA ASN A 12 11.82 8.90 -11.99
C ASN A 12 11.10 9.96 -11.13
N GLU A 13 11.55 11.21 -11.16
CA GLU A 13 10.88 12.31 -10.46
C GLU A 13 9.65 12.80 -11.23
N ASP A 14 9.72 12.80 -12.56
CA ASP A 14 8.59 13.17 -13.41
C ASP A 14 7.42 12.19 -13.24
N THR A 15 7.72 10.89 -13.06
CA THR A 15 6.68 9.87 -12.85
C THR A 15 6.01 10.00 -11.48
N LYS A 16 6.78 10.31 -10.42
CA LYS A 16 6.23 10.52 -9.08
C LYS A 16 5.26 11.70 -9.05
N VAL A 17 5.64 12.81 -9.67
CA VAL A 17 4.80 14.02 -9.72
C VAL A 17 3.53 13.75 -10.53
N ALA A 18 3.64 13.04 -11.66
CA ALA A 18 2.48 12.66 -12.45
C ALA A 18 1.51 11.75 -11.66
N ASP A 19 2.04 10.77 -10.93
CA ASP A 19 1.25 9.87 -10.08
C ASP A 19 0.55 10.67 -8.96
N GLU A 20 1.27 11.55 -8.27
CA GLU A 20 0.71 12.39 -7.21
C GLU A 20 -0.45 13.26 -7.71
N LEU A 21 -0.26 13.92 -8.87
CA LEU A 21 -1.31 14.71 -9.49
C LEU A 21 -2.53 13.87 -9.87
N SER A 22 -2.32 12.65 -10.37
CA SER A 22 -3.40 11.73 -10.72
C SER A 22 -4.22 11.31 -9.48
N HIS A 23 -3.55 11.03 -8.37
CA HIS A 23 -4.21 10.67 -7.11
C HIS A 23 -5.01 11.85 -6.54
N LEU A 24 -4.47 13.08 -6.60
CA LEU A 24 -5.20 14.29 -6.18
C LEU A 24 -6.42 14.57 -7.06
N GLN A 25 -6.31 14.33 -8.37
CA GLN A 25 -7.45 14.44 -9.29
C GLN A 25 -8.54 13.42 -8.95
N LEU A 26 -8.16 12.18 -8.67
CA LEU A 26 -9.08 11.14 -8.24
C LEU A 26 -9.81 11.56 -6.95
N LEU A 27 -9.09 12.00 -5.92
CA LEU A 27 -9.70 12.52 -4.69
C LEU A 27 -10.67 13.69 -4.92
N SER A 28 -10.32 14.60 -5.83
CA SER A 28 -11.18 15.75 -6.15
C SER A 28 -12.50 15.36 -6.83
N SER A 29 -12.57 14.16 -7.43
CA SER A 29 -13.81 13.63 -8.02
C SER A 29 -14.76 13.03 -6.98
N ILE A 30 -14.22 12.60 -5.83
CA ILE A 30 -14.96 11.93 -4.76
C ILE A 30 -15.34 12.91 -3.65
N ILE A 31 -14.40 13.74 -3.21
CA ILE A 31 -14.60 14.67 -2.10
C ILE A 31 -15.46 15.86 -2.56
N PRO A 32 -16.55 16.20 -1.84
CA PRO A 32 -17.38 17.33 -2.19
C PRO A 32 -16.59 18.65 -2.26
N ARG A 33 -16.87 19.49 -3.27
CA ARG A 33 -16.19 20.79 -3.46
C ARG A 33 -16.24 21.71 -2.24
N LYS A 34 -17.25 21.57 -1.37
CA LYS A 34 -17.40 22.34 -0.14
C LYS A 34 -16.32 22.02 0.90
N GLU A 35 -15.69 20.85 0.79
CA GLU A 35 -14.70 20.31 1.72
C GLU A 35 -13.36 20.09 1.00
N LYS A 36 -13.06 20.91 -0.02
CA LYS A 36 -11.86 20.78 -0.86
C LYS A 36 -10.54 20.85 -0.07
N GLU A 37 -10.58 21.46 1.12
CA GLU A 37 -9.44 21.54 2.04
C GLU A 37 -9.02 20.17 2.59
N ARG A 38 -9.91 19.16 2.53
CA ARG A 38 -9.61 17.77 2.88
C ARG A 38 -8.87 17.02 1.76
N ILE A 39 -8.76 17.59 0.57
CA ILE A 39 -8.05 16.96 -0.55
C ILE A 39 -6.55 17.07 -0.30
N SER A 40 -5.99 16.04 0.30
CA SER A 40 -4.56 15.86 0.51
C SER A 40 -4.22 14.38 0.54
N LEU A 41 -2.97 14.06 0.16
CA LEU A 41 -2.40 12.74 0.36
C LEU A 41 -1.64 12.76 1.68
N ILE A 42 -1.86 11.75 2.53
CA ILE A 42 -1.08 11.55 3.75
C ILE A 42 0.22 10.83 3.39
N HIS A 43 0.09 9.72 2.66
CA HIS A 43 1.23 8.97 2.13
C HIS A 43 1.06 8.72 0.63
N HIS A 44 2.19 8.64 -0.07
CA HIS A 44 2.24 8.23 -1.47
C HIS A 44 3.19 7.04 -1.60
N TYR A 45 2.69 5.94 -2.16
CA TYR A 45 3.42 4.71 -2.37
C TYR A 45 3.68 4.54 -3.87
N HIS A 46 4.95 4.41 -4.26
CA HIS A 46 5.35 4.29 -5.67
C HIS A 46 6.25 3.07 -5.95
N HIS A 47 6.84 2.44 -4.92
CA HIS A 47 7.88 1.42 -5.12
C HIS A 47 7.30 0.00 -5.22
N ALA A 48 6.87 -0.57 -4.09
CA ALA A 48 6.33 -1.93 -4.05
C ALA A 48 4.85 -1.99 -4.48
N ILE A 49 4.13 -0.91 -4.22
CA ILE A 49 2.75 -0.70 -4.60
C ILE A 49 2.63 0.72 -5.17
N ARG A 50 1.68 0.92 -6.10
CA ARG A 50 1.28 2.23 -6.58
C ARG A 50 -0.06 2.59 -5.93
N GLY A 51 -0.05 3.57 -5.05
CA GLY A 51 -1.25 3.97 -4.31
C GLY A 51 -0.97 5.09 -3.33
N PHE A 52 -1.96 5.43 -2.52
CA PHE A 52 -1.89 6.53 -1.57
C PHE A 52 -2.78 6.25 -0.35
N SER A 53 -2.57 7.02 0.72
CA SER A 53 -3.54 7.11 1.82
C SER A 53 -4.05 8.54 1.95
N ALA A 54 -5.33 8.69 2.33
CA ALA A 54 -6.02 9.96 2.44
C ALA A 54 -7.14 9.88 3.48
N MET A 55 -7.58 11.04 3.97
CA MET A 55 -8.59 11.12 5.02
C MET A 55 -10.00 11.17 4.41
N LEU A 56 -10.67 10.02 4.40
CA LEU A 56 -11.98 9.82 3.79
C LEU A 56 -13.04 9.46 4.83
N THR A 57 -14.29 9.83 4.55
CA THR A 57 -15.46 9.28 5.22
C THR A 57 -15.82 7.92 4.63
N ASP A 58 -16.59 7.11 5.36
CA ASP A 58 -17.03 5.79 4.90
C ASP A 58 -17.72 5.82 3.52
N ASN A 59 -18.52 6.87 3.28
CA ASN A 59 -19.20 7.06 2.01
C ASN A 59 -18.21 7.38 0.88
N GLU A 60 -17.22 8.24 1.13
CA GLU A 60 -16.17 8.57 0.15
C GLU A 60 -15.28 7.36 -0.15
N ALA A 61 -14.91 6.59 0.87
CA ALA A 61 -14.14 5.35 0.72
C ALA A 61 -14.92 4.31 -0.11
N SER A 62 -16.22 4.17 0.14
CA SER A 62 -17.10 3.30 -0.64
C SER A 62 -17.17 3.73 -2.11
N LEU A 63 -17.34 5.02 -2.39
CA LEU A 63 -17.31 5.54 -3.76
C LEU A 63 -15.96 5.28 -4.45
N LEU A 64 -14.85 5.50 -3.73
CA LEU A 64 -13.51 5.25 -4.24
C LEU A 64 -13.29 3.77 -4.58
N SER A 65 -13.81 2.85 -3.75
CA SER A 65 -13.72 1.40 -3.99
C SER A 65 -14.45 0.92 -5.25
N GLY A 66 -15.44 1.70 -5.71
CA GLY A 66 -16.17 1.44 -6.96
C GLY A 66 -15.53 2.06 -8.20
N HIS A 67 -14.43 2.80 -8.07
CA HIS A 67 -13.78 3.50 -9.17
C HIS A 67 -12.95 2.54 -10.04
N SER A 68 -13.01 2.66 -11.37
CA SER A 68 -12.35 1.74 -12.32
C SER A 68 -10.84 1.65 -12.14
N ASP A 69 -10.24 2.75 -11.70
CA ASP A 69 -8.79 2.89 -11.58
C ASP A 69 -8.28 2.49 -10.19
N VAL A 70 -9.17 2.05 -9.30
CA VAL A 70 -8.87 1.65 -7.93
C VAL A 70 -9.00 0.14 -7.81
N VAL A 71 -7.91 -0.52 -7.41
CA VAL A 71 -7.88 -1.99 -7.26
C VAL A 71 -8.47 -2.42 -5.92
N SER A 72 -8.16 -1.70 -4.84
CA SER A 72 -8.68 -1.99 -3.49
C SER A 72 -8.63 -0.74 -2.61
N VAL A 73 -9.58 -0.63 -1.68
CA VAL A 73 -9.57 0.35 -0.59
C VAL A 73 -9.58 -0.42 0.72
N ILE A 74 -8.65 -0.08 1.61
CA ILE A 74 -8.48 -0.71 2.92
C ILE A 74 -8.33 0.43 3.93
N GLU A 75 -8.89 0.25 5.13
CA GLU A 75 -8.72 1.19 6.23
C GLU A 75 -7.26 1.18 6.73
N ASP A 76 -6.71 2.37 6.98
CA ASP A 76 -5.35 2.54 7.50
C ASP A 76 -5.39 2.41 9.03
N GLU A 77 -4.98 1.26 9.55
CA GLU A 77 -4.96 0.96 10.98
C GLU A 77 -3.54 1.06 11.56
N ILE A 78 -3.41 1.71 12.71
CA ILE A 78 -2.17 1.65 13.49
C ILE A 78 -2.11 0.29 14.18
N VAL A 79 -1.16 -0.53 13.76
CA VAL A 79 -0.97 -1.89 14.31
C VAL A 79 0.09 -1.86 15.42
N GLU A 80 -0.24 -2.39 16.59
CA GLU A 80 0.73 -2.59 17.67
C GLU A 80 1.50 -3.92 17.47
N PRO A 81 2.85 -3.90 17.41
CA PRO A 81 3.64 -5.11 17.30
C PRO A 81 3.41 -6.04 18.50
N GLN A 82 2.84 -7.22 18.25
CA GLN A 82 2.58 -8.21 19.31
C GLN A 82 3.87 -8.88 19.81
N THR A 83 4.90 -8.97 18.97
CA THR A 83 6.22 -9.49 19.33
C THR A 83 7.32 -8.70 18.61
N THR A 84 8.37 -8.31 19.33
CA THR A 84 9.61 -7.79 18.72
C THR A 84 10.68 -8.88 18.54
N ARG A 85 10.41 -10.09 19.03
CA ARG A 85 11.33 -11.25 19.01
C ARG A 85 10.72 -12.44 18.25
N SER A 86 10.25 -12.18 17.04
CA SER A 86 9.54 -13.18 16.21
C SER A 86 10.35 -14.47 15.99
N TRP A 87 11.68 -14.37 15.95
CA TRP A 87 12.57 -15.53 15.84
C TRP A 87 12.50 -16.45 17.06
N ASP A 88 12.55 -15.90 18.27
CA ASP A 88 12.48 -16.70 19.51
C ASP A 88 11.10 -17.35 19.67
N PHE A 89 10.03 -16.66 19.26
CA PHE A 89 8.66 -17.22 19.26
C PHE A 89 8.51 -18.40 18.30
N LEU A 90 9.09 -18.30 17.09
CA LEU A 90 9.09 -19.42 16.13
C LEU A 90 9.92 -20.59 16.64
N GLU A 91 11.07 -20.33 17.27
CA GLU A 91 11.95 -21.35 17.81
C GLU A 91 11.30 -22.08 19.00
N GLU A 92 10.77 -21.37 19.99
CA GLU A 92 10.04 -21.98 21.11
C GLU A 92 8.75 -22.67 20.67
N GLY A 93 8.03 -22.11 19.69
CA GLY A 93 6.81 -22.70 19.12
C GLY A 93 7.07 -24.01 18.37
N MET A 94 8.15 -24.07 17.58
CA MET A 94 8.62 -25.29 16.92
C MET A 94 9.04 -26.37 17.93
N GLN A 95 9.70 -25.97 19.02
CA GLN A 95 10.21 -26.91 20.03
C GLN A 95 9.13 -27.42 20.99
N SER A 96 8.12 -26.60 21.34
CA SER A 96 7.20 -26.89 22.46
C SER A 96 5.79 -27.36 22.05
N LYS A 97 5.29 -27.00 20.85
CA LYS A 97 3.91 -27.35 20.43
C LYS A 97 3.75 -27.75 18.97
N TRP A 98 4.69 -27.42 18.08
CA TRP A 98 4.63 -27.81 16.66
C TRP A 98 5.24 -29.19 16.37
N GLY A 99 5.30 -30.08 17.36
CA GLY A 99 5.69 -31.48 17.19
C GLY A 99 4.79 -32.31 16.26
N LEU A 100 3.85 -31.68 15.53
CA LEU A 100 2.96 -32.34 14.58
C LEU A 100 3.22 -31.88 13.14
N ALA A 101 3.71 -32.86 12.38
CA ALA A 101 3.58 -33.03 10.94
C ALA A 101 4.42 -32.12 10.04
N LYS A 102 5.49 -32.73 9.48
CA LYS A 102 6.17 -32.39 8.21
C LYS A 102 5.24 -32.05 7.02
N HIS A 103 3.93 -32.24 7.17
CA HIS A 103 2.90 -31.95 6.17
C HIS A 103 2.29 -30.54 6.27
N VAL A 104 2.40 -29.83 7.41
CA VAL A 104 1.81 -28.48 7.57
C VAL A 104 2.70 -27.40 6.95
N THR A 105 4.00 -27.65 6.85
CA THR A 105 5.00 -26.67 6.40
C THR A 105 5.20 -26.61 4.89
N SER A 106 4.52 -27.46 4.11
CA SER A 106 4.82 -27.62 2.68
C SER A 106 4.36 -26.44 1.81
N ASN A 107 3.56 -25.51 2.33
CA ASN A 107 2.97 -24.39 1.58
C ASN A 107 2.79 -23.12 2.45
N MET A 108 3.73 -22.84 3.35
CA MET A 108 3.66 -21.68 4.23
C MET A 108 4.77 -20.68 3.87
N ILE A 109 4.40 -19.42 3.62
CA ILE A 109 5.35 -18.32 3.48
C ILE A 109 5.35 -17.56 4.80
N ILE A 110 6.53 -17.40 5.39
CA ILE A 110 6.75 -16.60 6.60
C ILE A 110 7.45 -15.32 6.18
N GLY A 111 6.79 -14.18 6.37
CA GLY A 111 7.37 -12.85 6.20
C GLY A 111 7.83 -12.31 7.55
N VAL A 112 9.01 -11.69 7.58
CA VAL A 112 9.55 -11.01 8.77
C VAL A 112 9.67 -9.53 8.44
N ILE A 113 9.07 -8.68 9.28
CA ILE A 113 9.13 -7.22 9.16
C ILE A 113 10.03 -6.72 10.28
N ASP A 114 11.18 -6.16 9.91
CA ASP A 114 12.09 -5.51 10.85
C ASP A 114 11.72 -4.01 10.92
N SER A 115 11.25 -3.57 12.09
CA SER A 115 10.96 -2.16 12.36
C SER A 115 12.19 -1.40 12.87
N GLY A 116 13.32 -2.07 13.10
CA GLY A 116 14.57 -1.48 13.59
C GLY A 116 14.59 -1.10 15.07
N MET A 117 13.70 -1.66 15.90
CA MET A 117 13.69 -1.46 17.36
C MET A 117 14.61 -2.43 18.11
#